data_AF-A0A7K0I4F8-F1
#
_entry.id   AF-A0A7K0I4F8-F1
#
_cell.length_a   1.000
_cell.length_b   1.000
_cell.length_c   1.000
_cell.angle_alpha   90.00
_cell.angle_beta   90.00
_cell.angle_gamma   90.00
#
_symmetry.space_group_name_H-M   'P 1'
#
loop_
_entity.id
_entity.type
_entity.pdbx_description
1 polymer ?
#
loop_
_entity_poly.entity_id
_entity_poly.type
_entity_poly.pdbx_seq_one_letter_code
_entity_poly.pdbx_strand_id
1 'polypeptide(L)'
;MAFTNNVMIVRHGLMAKLVKLWKENRLLDEIDRLPIELSPRKSKVIGRCCVHKERAVWKYKTLPLLGFDMQDEVDELTPLSEYAKRALLRSENKKENLMCVVDEACSSCVQVNYEITNLCRGCVARSCYMNCPKDAIQFKKNGQARIDHDTCISCGKCHQNCPYHAIVYIPIPCEEVCPVKAISKDEYGVEHIDESKCIYCGKCINACPFGAIFEISQVFDILQRLRNKEKMIAIVAPSILAQFSAPVESVYGAIKAMGFEEIVEVAQGAMETTRREAEELKEKLEEGQPFMTTSCCPSYVQLAEKHIPDLKKYISSTGSPMYYTARLVKEKHPDAKVVFIGPCVAKRK
;
A
#
# COMPACT_ATOMS: atom_id res chain seq x y z
N MET A 1 -9.16 9.91 15.41
CA MET A 1 -9.27 10.31 13.99
C MET A 1 -8.28 9.47 13.20
N ALA A 2 -8.71 8.81 12.14
CA ALA A 2 -7.77 8.20 11.18
C ALA A 2 -6.79 9.28 10.69
N PHE A 3 -5.51 8.95 10.60
CA PHE A 3 -4.45 9.90 10.25
C PHE A 3 -4.57 10.26 8.77
N THR A 4 -5.34 11.30 8.43
CA THR A 4 -5.58 11.71 7.04
C THR A 4 -4.45 12.61 6.57
N ASN A 5 -3.56 12.11 5.72
CA ASN A 5 -2.55 12.94 5.05
C ASN A 5 -3.00 13.35 3.63
N ASN A 6 -2.29 14.28 3.00
CA ASN A 6 -2.63 14.78 1.66
C ASN A 6 -2.65 13.66 0.59
N VAL A 7 -1.80 12.64 0.75
CA VAL A 7 -1.76 11.48 -0.15
C VAL A 7 -3.06 10.70 -0.09
N MET A 8 -3.57 10.43 1.11
CA MET A 8 -4.85 9.75 1.30
C MET A 8 -6.03 10.57 0.75
N ILE A 9 -6.02 11.90 0.95
CA ILE A 9 -7.06 12.79 0.41
C ILE A 9 -7.08 12.71 -1.11
N VAL A 10 -5.92 12.82 -1.75
CA VAL A 10 -5.76 12.72 -3.21
C VAL A 10 -6.29 11.37 -3.71
N ARG A 11 -5.91 10.29 -3.05
CA ARG A 11 -6.30 8.94 -3.43
C ARG A 11 -7.81 8.71 -3.31
N HIS A 12 -8.39 9.05 -2.17
CA HIS A 12 -9.83 8.93 -1.94
C HIS A 12 -10.62 9.83 -2.89
N GLY A 13 -10.15 11.06 -3.13
CA GLY A 13 -10.74 11.98 -4.09
C GLY A 13 -10.75 11.43 -5.52
N LEU A 14 -9.64 10.84 -5.96
CA LEU A 14 -9.55 10.21 -7.28
C LEU A 14 -10.52 9.03 -7.40
N MET A 15 -10.52 8.10 -6.42
CA MET A 15 -11.46 6.98 -6.40
C MET A 15 -12.92 7.45 -6.40
N ALA A 16 -13.27 8.42 -5.55
CA ALA A 16 -14.63 8.96 -5.48
C ALA A 16 -15.06 9.59 -6.82
N LYS A 17 -14.15 10.29 -7.51
CA LYS A 17 -14.43 10.88 -8.82
C LYS A 17 -14.65 9.80 -9.90
N LEU A 18 -13.82 8.76 -9.92
CA LEU A 18 -14.00 7.61 -10.83
C LEU A 18 -15.32 6.87 -10.57
N VAL A 19 -15.66 6.59 -9.31
CA VAL A 19 -16.92 5.94 -8.93
C VAL A 19 -18.12 6.82 -9.27
N LYS A 20 -18.02 8.14 -9.12
CA LYS A 20 -19.07 9.08 -9.55
C LYS A 20 -19.30 9.02 -11.06
N LEU A 21 -18.25 9.11 -11.87
CA LEU A 21 -18.35 8.96 -13.32
C LEU A 21 -18.97 7.62 -13.73
N TRP A 22 -18.59 6.55 -13.04
CA TRP A 22 -19.21 5.24 -13.25
C TRP A 22 -20.69 5.21 -12.91
N LYS A 23 -21.09 5.77 -11.75
CA LYS A 23 -22.49 5.84 -11.32
C LYS A 23 -23.36 6.63 -12.30
N GLU A 24 -22.80 7.66 -12.93
CA GLU A 24 -23.46 8.49 -13.94
C GLU A 24 -23.39 7.90 -15.37
N ASN A 25 -22.80 6.72 -15.57
CA ASN A 25 -22.55 6.10 -16.87
C ASN A 25 -21.68 6.93 -17.83
N ARG A 26 -20.82 7.80 -17.29
CA ARG A 26 -19.93 8.72 -18.04
C ARG A 26 -18.46 8.31 -17.99
N LEU A 27 -18.13 7.19 -17.32
CA LEU A 27 -16.73 6.79 -17.10
C LEU A 27 -15.96 6.63 -18.41
N LEU A 28 -16.52 5.93 -19.41
CA LEU A 28 -15.81 5.68 -20.67
C LEU A 28 -15.60 6.96 -21.50
N ASP A 29 -16.55 7.90 -21.42
CA ASP A 29 -16.53 9.12 -22.22
C ASP A 29 -15.61 10.21 -21.63
N GLU A 30 -15.45 10.23 -20.30
CA GLU A 30 -14.82 11.36 -19.60
C GLU A 30 -13.53 11.02 -18.86
N ILE A 31 -13.21 9.75 -18.64
CA ILE A 31 -12.00 9.36 -17.90
C ILE A 31 -10.72 9.89 -18.55
N ASP A 32 -10.67 10.01 -19.88
CA ASP A 32 -9.51 10.55 -20.59
C ASP A 32 -9.28 12.05 -20.31
N ARG A 33 -10.33 12.78 -19.95
CA ARG A 33 -10.23 14.21 -19.56
C ARG A 33 -9.84 14.38 -18.10
N LEU A 34 -9.94 13.33 -17.28
CA LEU A 34 -9.73 13.38 -15.84
C LEU A 34 -8.39 14.04 -15.45
N PRO A 35 -7.22 13.70 -16.07
CA PRO A 35 -5.96 14.38 -15.75
C PRO A 35 -5.98 15.88 -16.04
N ILE A 36 -6.66 16.30 -17.11
CA ILE A 36 -6.75 17.71 -17.53
C ILE A 36 -7.65 18.49 -16.57
N GLU A 37 -8.75 17.89 -16.12
CA GLU A 37 -9.66 18.49 -15.15
C GLU A 37 -9.02 18.63 -13.76
N LEU A 38 -8.26 17.62 -13.33
CA LEU A 38 -7.54 17.65 -12.06
C LEU A 38 -6.34 18.61 -12.10
N SER A 39 -5.74 18.80 -13.28
CA SER A 39 -4.62 19.72 -13.48
C SER A 39 -4.81 20.60 -14.73
N PRO A 40 -5.67 21.64 -14.65
CA PRO A 40 -5.91 22.56 -15.76
C PRO A 40 -4.65 23.30 -16.22
N ARG A 41 -4.66 23.86 -17.43
CA ARG A 41 -3.46 24.47 -18.05
C ARG A 41 -2.83 25.58 -17.20
N LYS A 42 -3.63 26.34 -16.47
CA LYS A 42 -3.17 27.44 -15.60
C LYS A 42 -3.02 27.03 -14.13
N SER A 43 -3.10 25.73 -13.83
CA SER A 43 -2.94 25.24 -12.46
C SER A 43 -1.52 25.46 -11.96
N LYS A 44 -1.39 25.88 -10.70
CA LYS A 44 -0.11 25.90 -10.01
C LYS A 44 0.19 24.47 -9.56
N VAL A 45 1.17 23.84 -10.21
CA VAL A 45 1.59 22.49 -9.87
C VAL A 45 2.36 22.52 -8.56
N ILE A 46 1.99 21.67 -7.61
CA ILE A 46 2.61 21.58 -6.28
C ILE A 46 3.38 20.27 -6.20
N GLY A 47 4.72 20.35 -6.09
CA GLY A 47 5.56 19.17 -5.88
C GLY A 47 5.97 18.40 -7.14
N ARG A 48 5.71 18.92 -8.34
CA ARG A 48 6.20 18.38 -9.62
C ARG A 48 6.74 19.49 -10.52
N CYS A 49 7.57 19.10 -11.50
CA CYS A 49 8.28 20.05 -12.36
C CYS A 49 7.37 20.85 -13.32
N CYS A 50 6.27 20.25 -13.80
CA CYS A 50 5.36 20.89 -14.74
C CYS A 50 3.97 20.22 -14.76
N VAL A 51 3.00 20.89 -15.41
CA VAL A 51 1.61 20.40 -15.51
C VAL A 51 1.52 19.11 -16.33
N HIS A 52 2.44 18.89 -17.25
CA HIS A 52 2.49 17.68 -18.07
C HIS A 52 2.83 16.45 -17.22
N LYS A 53 3.87 16.56 -16.36
CA LYS A 53 4.23 15.51 -15.40
C LYS A 53 3.09 15.22 -14.44
N GLU A 54 2.44 16.25 -13.92
CA GLU A 54 1.29 16.08 -13.02
C GLU A 54 0.13 15.33 -13.69
N ARG A 55 -0.19 15.64 -14.95
CA ARG A 55 -1.22 14.92 -15.71
C ARG A 55 -0.85 13.46 -15.97
N ALA A 56 0.40 13.18 -16.30
CA ALA A 56 0.88 11.82 -16.44
C ALA A 56 0.72 11.05 -15.11
N VAL A 57 1.11 11.65 -13.99
CA VAL A 57 0.88 11.08 -12.65
C VAL A 57 -0.60 10.77 -12.41
N TRP A 58 -1.53 11.67 -12.73
CA TRP A 58 -2.97 11.39 -12.60
C TRP A 58 -3.43 10.23 -13.47
N LYS A 59 -2.92 10.13 -14.71
CA LYS A 59 -3.19 9.00 -15.61
C LYS A 59 -2.75 7.69 -14.95
N TYR A 60 -1.47 7.57 -14.58
CA TYR A 60 -0.95 6.31 -14.06
C TYR A 60 -1.45 5.95 -12.66
N LYS A 61 -1.79 6.94 -11.81
CA LYS A 61 -2.50 6.70 -10.54
C LYS A 61 -3.89 6.11 -10.73
N THR A 62 -4.52 6.33 -11.89
CA THR A 62 -5.84 5.78 -12.20
C THR A 62 -5.79 4.29 -12.51
N LEU A 63 -4.68 3.78 -13.07
CA LEU A 63 -4.52 2.36 -13.42
C LEU A 63 -4.72 1.40 -12.23
N PRO A 64 -4.02 1.53 -11.08
CA PRO A 64 -4.26 0.65 -9.93
C PRO A 64 -5.65 0.79 -9.35
N LEU A 65 -6.32 1.93 -9.49
CA LEU A 65 -7.71 2.09 -9.03
C LEU A 65 -8.71 1.37 -9.95
N LEU A 66 -8.38 1.20 -11.24
CA LEU A 66 -9.08 0.34 -12.19
C LEU A 66 -8.65 -1.14 -12.07
N GLY A 67 -7.66 -1.45 -11.24
CA GLY A 67 -7.18 -2.81 -10.99
C GLY A 67 -6.09 -3.28 -11.96
N PHE A 68 -5.31 -2.36 -12.52
CA PHE A 68 -4.13 -2.66 -13.33
C PHE A 68 -2.84 -2.29 -12.57
N ASP A 69 -1.70 -2.83 -12.98
CA ASP A 69 -0.38 -2.34 -12.56
C ASP A 69 0.37 -1.69 -13.73
N MET A 70 1.60 -1.26 -13.46
CA MET A 70 2.46 -0.66 -14.48
C MET A 70 2.91 -1.66 -15.56
N GLN A 71 2.82 -2.98 -15.31
CA GLN A 71 3.19 -4.00 -16.31
C GLN A 71 2.07 -4.25 -17.33
N ASP A 72 0.82 -3.93 -16.98
CA ASP A 72 -0.31 -4.01 -17.94
C ASP A 72 -0.30 -2.86 -18.97
N GLU A 73 0.48 -1.83 -18.68
CA GLU A 73 0.68 -0.68 -19.54
C GLU A 73 1.81 -1.01 -20.53
N VAL A 74 1.47 -1.13 -21.81
CA VAL A 74 2.40 -1.55 -22.87
C VAL A 74 2.54 -0.51 -23.98
N ASP A 75 1.69 0.52 -23.97
CA ASP A 75 1.67 1.59 -24.97
C ASP A 75 1.10 2.85 -24.33
N GLU A 76 2.00 3.82 -24.08
CA GLU A 76 1.68 5.09 -23.43
C GLU A 76 0.58 5.90 -24.16
N LEU A 77 0.32 5.63 -25.45
CA LEU A 77 -0.76 6.25 -26.21
C LEU A 77 -2.14 5.66 -25.89
N THR A 78 -2.19 4.49 -25.23
CA THR A 78 -3.45 3.86 -24.83
C THR A 78 -4.21 4.80 -23.89
N PRO A 79 -5.46 5.18 -24.23
CA PRO A 79 -6.28 6.06 -23.41
C PRO A 79 -6.81 5.35 -22.17
N LEU A 80 -7.14 6.10 -21.12
CA LEU A 80 -7.72 5.58 -19.88
C LEU A 80 -9.09 4.92 -20.13
N SER A 81 -9.83 5.39 -21.14
CA SER A 81 -11.12 4.81 -21.54
C SER A 81 -11.01 3.33 -21.94
N GLU A 82 -9.92 2.92 -22.60
CA GLU A 82 -9.69 1.53 -22.95
C GLU A 82 -9.39 0.67 -21.71
N TYR A 83 -8.58 1.16 -20.77
CA TYR A 83 -8.37 0.49 -19.49
C TYR A 83 -9.67 0.40 -18.68
N ALA A 84 -10.45 1.48 -18.63
CA ALA A 84 -11.75 1.48 -17.98
C ALA A 84 -12.67 0.43 -18.62
N LYS A 85 -12.76 0.38 -19.96
CA LYS A 85 -13.55 -0.62 -20.68
C LYS A 85 -13.12 -2.04 -20.33
N ARG A 86 -11.82 -2.34 -20.30
CA ARG A 86 -11.28 -3.64 -19.85
C ARG A 86 -11.67 -3.94 -18.40
N ALA A 87 -11.59 -2.98 -17.49
CA ALA A 87 -12.00 -3.15 -16.09
C ALA A 87 -13.50 -3.37 -15.93
N LEU A 88 -14.34 -2.77 -16.79
CA LEU A 88 -15.80 -2.95 -16.74
C LEU A 88 -16.27 -4.26 -17.37
N LEU A 89 -15.53 -4.80 -18.36
CA LEU A 89 -15.90 -6.01 -19.10
C LEU A 89 -15.24 -7.29 -18.57
N ARG A 90 -14.18 -7.20 -17.76
CA ARG A 90 -13.52 -8.38 -17.22
C ARG A 90 -14.42 -9.10 -16.22
N SER A 91 -14.41 -10.43 -16.28
CA SER A 91 -15.15 -11.27 -15.33
C SER A 91 -14.49 -11.32 -13.96
N GLU A 92 -13.16 -11.34 -13.92
CA GLU A 92 -12.37 -11.44 -12.70
C GLU A 92 -10.97 -10.83 -12.90
N ASN A 93 -10.47 -10.18 -11.86
CA ASN A 93 -9.09 -9.72 -11.80
C ASN A 93 -8.21 -10.78 -11.13
N LYS A 94 -7.38 -11.47 -11.93
CA LYS A 94 -6.53 -12.59 -11.50
C LYS A 94 -5.09 -12.20 -11.14
N LYS A 95 -4.82 -10.92 -10.84
CA LYS A 95 -3.47 -10.50 -10.48
C LYS A 95 -3.00 -11.13 -9.17
N GLU A 96 -1.79 -11.68 -9.21
CA GLU A 96 -1.14 -12.28 -8.05
C GLU A 96 -0.53 -11.23 -7.11
N ASN A 97 -0.01 -10.15 -7.69
CA ASN A 97 0.46 -8.97 -6.97
C ASN A 97 -0.74 -8.13 -6.51
N LEU A 98 -0.67 -7.65 -5.27
CA LEU A 98 -1.69 -6.76 -4.70
C LEU A 98 -1.25 -5.30 -4.68
N MET A 99 0.05 -5.06 -4.88
CA MET A 99 0.68 -3.75 -4.77
C MET A 99 1.18 -3.31 -6.14
N CYS A 100 1.17 -2.00 -6.35
CA CYS A 100 1.67 -1.35 -7.54
C CYS A 100 2.45 -0.11 -7.11
N VAL A 101 3.66 0.04 -7.62
CA VAL A 101 4.38 1.31 -7.57
C VAL A 101 4.13 2.01 -8.89
N VAL A 102 3.63 3.24 -8.82
CA VAL A 102 3.38 4.08 -9.99
C VAL A 102 4.68 4.84 -10.28
N ASP A 103 5.42 4.36 -11.27
CA ASP A 103 6.75 4.83 -11.64
C ASP A 103 6.76 6.36 -11.88
N GLU A 104 5.76 6.85 -12.60
CA GLU A 104 5.65 8.28 -12.92
C GLU A 104 5.44 9.17 -11.68
N ALA A 105 4.86 8.59 -10.61
CA ALA A 105 4.62 9.26 -9.34
C ALA A 105 5.78 9.09 -8.35
N CYS A 106 6.59 8.03 -8.51
CA CYS A 106 7.81 7.81 -7.75
C CYS A 106 8.76 9.00 -7.98
N SER A 107 9.36 9.50 -6.90
CA SER A 107 10.34 10.59 -7.00
C SER A 107 11.77 10.08 -7.14
N SER A 108 11.96 8.76 -7.24
CA SER A 108 13.26 8.09 -7.22
C SER A 108 14.12 8.68 -6.11
N CYS A 109 13.72 8.44 -4.85
CA CYS A 109 14.39 9.05 -3.70
C CYS A 109 15.90 8.81 -3.76
N VAL A 110 16.73 9.61 -3.08
CA VAL A 110 18.21 9.48 -3.18
C VAL A 110 18.69 8.05 -2.96
N GLN A 111 19.64 7.58 -3.77
CA GLN A 111 20.21 6.22 -3.65
C GLN A 111 21.10 6.04 -2.40
N VAL A 112 21.73 7.12 -1.94
CA VAL A 112 22.60 7.12 -0.76
C VAL A 112 21.99 7.98 0.33
N ASN A 113 21.90 7.43 1.54
CA ASN A 113 21.13 8.05 2.62
C ASN A 113 21.89 9.17 3.35
N TYR A 114 23.11 9.54 2.97
CA TYR A 114 23.88 10.56 3.67
C TYR A 114 24.38 11.63 2.71
N GLU A 115 24.10 12.90 2.99
CA GLU A 115 24.58 14.03 2.19
C GLU A 115 25.25 15.06 3.07
N ILE A 116 26.36 15.64 2.59
CA ILE A 116 27.07 16.70 3.33
C ILE A 116 26.51 18.05 2.90
N THR A 117 25.95 18.78 3.86
CA THR A 117 25.34 20.09 3.62
C THR A 117 26.38 21.21 3.58
N ASN A 118 25.93 22.41 3.19
CA ASN A 118 26.74 23.63 3.22
C ASN A 118 27.14 24.08 4.65
N LEU A 119 26.62 23.44 5.70
CA LEU A 119 27.04 23.67 7.09
C LEU A 119 28.42 23.09 7.41
N CYS A 120 28.98 22.27 6.52
CA CYS A 120 30.31 21.69 6.69
C CYS A 120 31.37 22.78 6.89
N ARG A 121 32.16 22.66 7.98
CA ARG A 121 33.22 23.62 8.35
C ARG A 121 34.62 23.24 7.87
N GLY A 122 34.77 22.13 7.15
CA GLY A 122 36.07 21.70 6.61
C GLY A 122 37.12 21.48 7.69
N CYS A 123 36.74 20.81 8.79
CA CYS A 123 37.59 20.65 9.96
C CYS A 123 38.93 20.01 9.62
N VAL A 124 40.00 20.51 10.22
CA VAL A 124 41.36 19.92 10.10
C VAL A 124 41.38 18.49 10.63
N ALA A 125 40.62 18.19 11.69
CA ALA A 125 40.52 16.86 12.29
C ALA A 125 39.90 15.80 11.35
N ARG A 126 39.13 16.22 10.33
CA ARG A 126 38.52 15.34 9.31
C ARG A 126 37.87 14.06 9.86
N SER A 127 37.15 14.16 10.98
CA SER A 127 36.55 13.01 11.68
C SER A 127 35.64 12.16 10.78
N CYS A 128 34.93 12.77 9.84
CA CYS A 128 34.08 12.03 8.88
C CYS A 128 34.90 11.15 7.92
N TYR A 129 36.09 11.59 7.52
CA TYR A 129 37.01 10.85 6.65
C TYR A 129 37.73 9.75 7.44
N MET A 130 38.32 10.09 8.60
CA MET A 130 39.08 9.14 9.42
C MET A 130 38.26 7.93 9.90
N ASN A 131 36.94 8.09 10.01
CA ASN A 131 36.03 7.02 10.44
C ASN A 131 35.29 6.35 9.26
N CYS A 132 35.56 6.73 8.02
CA CYS A 132 34.93 6.13 6.85
C CYS A 132 35.60 4.77 6.54
N PRO A 133 34.88 3.64 6.62
CA PRO A 133 35.48 2.32 6.40
C PRO A 133 35.74 1.98 4.92
N LYS A 134 35.31 2.86 4.01
CA LYS A 134 35.40 2.70 2.56
C LYS A 134 36.09 3.86 1.88
N ASP A 135 36.68 4.79 2.65
CA ASP A 135 37.36 5.99 2.14
C ASP A 135 36.51 6.84 1.18
N ALA A 136 35.18 6.80 1.34
CA ALA A 136 34.21 7.48 0.47
C ALA A 136 34.12 9.01 0.71
N ILE A 137 34.99 9.61 1.53
CA ILE A 137 34.94 11.05 1.83
C ILE A 137 36.02 11.78 1.05
N GLN A 138 35.60 12.70 0.20
CA GLN A 138 36.46 13.59 -0.60
C GLN A 138 36.38 15.03 -0.08
N PHE A 139 37.29 15.90 -0.51
CA PHE A 139 37.34 17.30 -0.09
C PHE A 139 37.34 18.25 -1.28
N LYS A 140 36.48 19.27 -1.22
CA LYS A 140 36.45 20.37 -2.18
C LYS A 140 37.65 21.31 -1.95
N LYS A 141 37.92 22.19 -2.93
CA LYS A 141 38.99 23.22 -2.83
C LYS A 141 38.83 24.15 -1.62
N ASN A 142 37.61 24.38 -1.15
CA ASN A 142 37.31 25.19 0.03
C ASN A 142 37.43 24.42 1.36
N GLY A 143 37.90 23.17 1.34
CA GLY A 143 38.07 22.33 2.53
C GLY A 143 36.80 21.58 2.98
N GLN A 144 35.62 21.86 2.40
CA GLN A 144 34.40 21.13 2.75
C GLN A 144 34.44 19.69 2.25
N ALA A 145 33.95 18.77 3.06
CA ALA A 145 33.83 17.37 2.71
C ALA A 145 32.68 17.14 1.70
N ARG A 146 32.83 16.10 0.87
CA ARG A 146 31.83 15.57 -0.07
C ARG A 146 31.85 14.04 0.05
N ILE A 147 30.70 13.40 -0.03
CA ILE A 147 30.63 11.93 -0.10
C ILE A 147 30.71 11.52 -1.56
N ASP A 148 31.59 10.58 -1.85
CA ASP A 148 31.58 9.78 -3.07
C ASP A 148 30.51 8.69 -2.92
N HIS A 149 29.40 8.88 -3.63
CA HIS A 149 28.22 8.03 -3.50
C HIS A 149 28.41 6.65 -4.13
N ASP A 150 29.33 6.51 -5.09
CA ASP A 150 29.62 5.23 -5.74
C ASP A 150 30.36 4.28 -4.78
N THR A 151 31.15 4.85 -3.86
CA THR A 151 31.95 4.10 -2.89
C THR A 151 31.23 3.94 -1.53
N CYS A 152 30.25 4.81 -1.23
CA CYS A 152 29.57 4.85 0.06
C CYS A 152 28.64 3.65 0.27
N ILE A 153 28.75 2.98 1.42
CA ILE A 153 27.88 1.85 1.83
C ILE A 153 26.78 2.26 2.82
N SER A 154 26.48 3.56 2.95
CA SER A 154 25.46 4.09 3.89
C SER A 154 25.59 3.61 5.35
N CYS A 155 26.81 3.44 5.87
CA CYS A 155 27.02 2.96 7.24
C CYS A 155 26.77 4.00 8.35
N GLY A 156 26.62 5.29 8.01
CA GLY A 156 26.30 6.36 8.95
C GLY A 156 27.41 6.82 9.90
N LYS A 157 28.60 6.20 9.87
CA LYS A 157 29.73 6.61 10.74
C LYS A 157 30.14 8.07 10.54
N CYS A 158 30.11 8.58 9.31
CA CYS A 158 30.42 9.98 9.03
C CYS A 158 29.42 10.93 9.69
N HIS A 159 28.13 10.59 9.65
CA HIS A 159 27.05 11.35 10.28
C HIS A 159 27.17 11.38 11.80
N GLN A 160 27.39 10.22 12.42
CA GLN A 160 27.56 10.10 13.89
C GLN A 160 28.79 10.88 14.41
N ASN A 161 29.88 10.90 13.64
CA ASN A 161 31.13 11.55 14.04
C ASN A 161 31.23 13.03 13.63
N CYS A 162 30.20 13.61 13.04
CA CYS A 162 30.23 15.02 12.63
C CYS A 162 29.82 15.93 13.81
N PRO A 163 30.76 16.67 14.44
CA PRO A 163 30.43 17.50 15.61
C PRO A 163 29.54 18.70 15.27
N TYR A 164 29.47 19.07 13.99
CA TYR A 164 28.65 20.17 13.50
C TYR A 164 27.28 19.72 12.97
N HIS A 165 26.97 18.42 13.03
CA HIS A 165 25.76 17.84 12.44
C HIS A 165 25.55 18.26 10.97
N ALA A 166 26.65 18.44 10.23
CA ALA A 166 26.64 18.96 8.87
C ALA A 166 26.29 17.90 7.82
N ILE A 167 26.19 16.63 8.22
CA ILE A 167 25.82 15.51 7.36
C ILE A 167 24.38 15.16 7.69
N VAL A 168 23.49 15.16 6.71
CA VAL A 168 22.08 14.82 6.90
C VAL A 168 21.82 13.39 6.46
N TYR A 169 20.97 12.70 7.21
CA TYR A 169 20.40 11.42 6.79
C TYR A 169 19.13 11.68 5.99
N ILE A 170 19.04 11.13 4.78
CA ILE A 170 17.89 11.26 3.90
C ILE A 170 17.18 9.90 3.88
N PRO A 171 16.06 9.76 4.61
CA PRO A 171 15.31 8.51 4.66
C PRO A 171 14.64 8.22 3.31
N ILE A 172 14.46 6.93 3.00
CA ILE A 172 13.57 6.47 1.93
C ILE A 172 12.33 5.91 2.63
N PRO A 173 11.23 6.68 2.77
CA PRO A 173 10.17 6.34 3.71
C PRO A 173 9.52 4.99 3.47
N CYS A 174 9.36 4.57 2.20
CA CYS A 174 8.77 3.27 1.87
C CYS A 174 9.69 2.09 2.23
N GLU A 175 11.00 2.22 2.04
CA GLU A 175 11.98 1.19 2.41
C GLU A 175 12.10 1.06 3.93
N GLU A 176 12.14 2.18 4.66
CA GLU A 176 12.31 2.17 6.12
C GLU A 176 11.15 1.53 6.88
N VAL A 177 9.92 1.76 6.42
CA VAL A 177 8.74 1.18 7.08
C VAL A 177 8.54 -0.29 6.72
N CYS A 178 9.28 -0.82 5.74
CA CYS A 178 9.15 -2.20 5.29
C CYS A 178 9.89 -3.15 6.24
N PRO A 179 9.18 -3.94 7.06
CA PRO A 179 9.82 -4.77 8.09
C PRO A 179 10.65 -5.92 7.51
N VAL A 180 10.38 -6.30 6.26
CA VAL A 180 10.98 -7.45 5.57
C VAL A 180 11.92 -7.03 4.43
N LYS A 181 12.22 -5.72 4.31
CA LYS A 181 13.09 -5.16 3.26
C LYS A 181 12.75 -5.65 1.84
N ALA A 182 11.45 -5.73 1.55
CA ALA A 182 10.94 -6.14 0.24
C ALA A 182 10.92 -5.00 -0.79
N ILE A 183 11.35 -3.80 -0.44
CA ILE A 183 11.35 -2.65 -1.37
C ILE A 183 12.80 -2.29 -1.66
N SER A 184 13.13 -2.18 -2.94
CA SER A 184 14.46 -1.81 -3.43
C SER A 184 14.34 -1.11 -4.78
N LYS A 185 15.34 -0.34 -5.16
CA LYS A 185 15.35 0.33 -6.47
C LYS A 185 15.72 -0.61 -7.60
N ASP A 186 15.12 -0.37 -8.76
CA ASP A 186 15.52 -0.96 -10.02
C ASP A 186 16.68 -0.18 -10.68
N GLU A 187 17.03 -0.57 -11.91
CA GLU A 187 18.09 0.06 -12.71
C GLU A 187 17.79 1.52 -13.11
N TYR A 188 16.52 1.93 -13.08
CA TYR A 188 16.07 3.29 -13.39
C TYR A 188 15.92 4.15 -12.13
N GLY A 189 16.19 3.58 -10.94
CA GLY A 189 16.07 4.25 -9.66
C GLY A 189 14.63 4.36 -9.15
N VAL A 190 13.68 3.62 -9.74
CA VAL A 190 12.30 3.53 -9.27
C VAL A 190 12.21 2.44 -8.21
N GLU A 191 11.45 2.69 -7.14
CA GLU A 191 11.25 1.67 -6.11
C GLU A 191 10.37 0.53 -6.63
N HIS A 192 10.86 -0.70 -6.50
CA HIS A 192 10.17 -1.94 -6.85
C HIS A 192 9.87 -2.76 -5.60
N ILE A 193 8.73 -3.47 -5.58
CA ILE A 193 8.32 -4.34 -4.49
C ILE A 193 8.56 -5.80 -4.89
N ASP A 194 9.48 -6.46 -4.19
CA ASP A 194 9.77 -7.89 -4.33
C ASP A 194 8.63 -8.72 -3.70
N GLU A 195 7.76 -9.24 -4.55
CA GLU A 195 6.59 -10.04 -4.17
C GLU A 195 6.97 -11.34 -3.43
N SER A 196 8.17 -11.88 -3.67
CA SER A 196 8.64 -13.08 -2.96
C SER A 196 8.84 -12.79 -1.47
N LYS A 197 9.31 -11.58 -1.13
CA LYS A 197 9.51 -11.13 0.26
C LYS A 197 8.30 -10.42 0.85
N CYS A 198 7.49 -9.75 0.04
CA CYS A 198 6.39 -8.92 0.51
C CYS A 198 5.37 -9.73 1.34
N ILE A 199 4.92 -9.13 2.45
CA ILE A 199 3.88 -9.66 3.35
C ILE A 199 2.57 -8.85 3.28
N TYR A 200 2.45 -7.94 2.32
CA TYR A 200 1.27 -7.11 2.04
C TYR A 200 0.71 -6.30 3.23
N CYS A 201 1.55 -5.94 4.20
CA CYS A 201 1.13 -5.19 5.38
C CYS A 201 0.62 -3.75 5.10
N GLY A 202 0.87 -3.21 3.91
CA GLY A 202 0.37 -1.91 3.47
C GLY A 202 1.04 -0.68 4.11
N LYS A 203 2.04 -0.84 4.98
CA LYS A 203 2.74 0.29 5.63
C LYS A 203 3.34 1.28 4.62
N CYS A 204 3.90 0.77 3.53
CA CYS A 204 4.52 1.57 2.48
C CYS A 204 3.53 2.50 1.75
N ILE A 205 2.25 2.12 1.64
CA ILE A 205 1.18 2.94 1.03
C ILE A 205 1.06 4.27 1.77
N ASN A 206 1.01 4.21 3.10
CA ASN A 206 0.81 5.39 3.94
C ASN A 206 2.10 6.19 4.16
N ALA A 207 3.26 5.52 4.07
CA ALA A 207 4.56 6.14 4.31
C ALA A 207 5.08 6.94 3.09
N CYS A 208 4.73 6.56 1.86
CA CYS A 208 5.21 7.22 0.67
C CYS A 208 4.66 8.66 0.58
N PRO A 209 5.48 9.72 0.72
CA PRO A 209 5.01 11.10 0.71
C PRO A 209 4.55 11.56 -0.68
N PHE A 210 4.97 10.87 -1.72
CA PHE A 210 4.58 11.12 -3.12
C PHE A 210 3.27 10.43 -3.51
N GLY A 211 2.79 9.51 -2.67
CA GLY A 211 1.65 8.67 -2.97
C GLY A 211 1.86 7.88 -4.24
N ALA A 212 3.04 7.26 -4.41
CA ALA A 212 3.38 6.45 -5.57
C ALA A 212 2.93 4.99 -5.42
N ILE A 213 2.73 4.52 -4.20
CA ILE A 213 2.40 3.11 -3.92
C ILE A 213 0.88 2.96 -3.71
N PHE A 214 0.27 2.05 -4.46
CA PHE A 214 -1.16 1.75 -4.43
C PHE A 214 -1.38 0.25 -4.23
N GLU A 215 -2.50 -0.14 -3.60
CA GLU A 215 -3.08 -1.46 -3.87
C GLU A 215 -3.85 -1.46 -5.19
N ILE A 216 -3.79 -2.61 -5.87
CA ILE A 216 -4.53 -2.88 -7.10
C ILE A 216 -5.98 -3.16 -6.74
N SER A 217 -6.87 -2.24 -7.08
CA SER A 217 -8.27 -2.21 -6.65
C SER A 217 -9.13 -3.28 -7.33
N GLN A 218 -10.12 -3.79 -6.58
CA GLN A 218 -11.22 -4.63 -7.08
C GLN A 218 -12.58 -3.90 -7.06
N VAL A 219 -12.56 -2.58 -6.84
CA VAL A 219 -13.79 -1.78 -6.68
C VAL A 219 -14.66 -1.86 -7.93
N PHE A 220 -14.10 -1.69 -9.13
CA PHE A 220 -14.87 -1.72 -10.37
C PHE A 220 -15.40 -3.12 -10.72
N ASP A 221 -14.68 -4.18 -10.33
CA ASP A 221 -15.16 -5.56 -10.46
C ASP A 221 -16.43 -5.76 -9.61
N ILE A 222 -16.39 -5.33 -8.34
CA ILE A 222 -17.52 -5.44 -7.42
C ILE A 222 -18.69 -4.56 -7.88
N LEU A 223 -18.41 -3.30 -8.26
CA LEU A 223 -19.44 -2.36 -8.70
C LEU A 223 -20.17 -2.86 -9.95
N GLN A 224 -19.46 -3.47 -10.91
CA GLN A 224 -20.13 -4.03 -12.10
C GLN A 224 -20.98 -5.25 -11.77
N ARG A 225 -20.51 -6.14 -10.89
CA ARG A 225 -21.34 -7.27 -10.41
C ARG A 225 -22.60 -6.80 -9.68
N LEU A 226 -22.49 -5.76 -8.86
CA LEU A 226 -23.65 -5.12 -8.22
C LEU A 226 -24.63 -4.57 -9.26
N ARG A 227 -24.12 -3.90 -10.30
CA ARG A 227 -24.95 -3.36 -11.40
C ARG A 227 -25.64 -4.48 -12.19
N ASN A 228 -24.98 -5.61 -12.39
CA ASN A 228 -25.53 -6.80 -13.03
C ASN A 228 -26.50 -7.58 -12.13
N LYS A 229 -26.80 -7.06 -10.93
CA LYS A 229 -27.69 -7.67 -9.92
C LYS A 229 -27.24 -9.07 -9.49
N GLU A 230 -25.93 -9.32 -9.47
CA GLU A 230 -25.41 -10.54 -8.87
C GLU A 230 -25.67 -10.54 -7.36
N LYS A 231 -26.05 -11.70 -6.83
CA LYS A 231 -26.31 -11.87 -5.40
C LYS A 231 -25.02 -11.76 -4.61
N MET A 232 -24.85 -10.66 -3.88
CA MET A 232 -23.63 -10.39 -3.12
C MET A 232 -23.93 -9.98 -1.69
N ILE A 233 -23.19 -10.59 -0.75
CA ILE A 233 -23.23 -10.30 0.68
C ILE A 233 -21.94 -9.58 1.07
N ALA A 234 -22.07 -8.43 1.73
CA ALA A 234 -20.92 -7.72 2.28
C ALA A 234 -20.60 -8.26 3.68
N ILE A 235 -19.37 -8.70 3.90
CA ILE A 235 -18.84 -8.99 5.24
C ILE A 235 -17.91 -7.85 5.66
N VAL A 236 -18.26 -7.16 6.74
CA VAL A 236 -17.64 -5.86 7.07
C VAL A 236 -16.80 -5.97 8.34
N ALA A 237 -15.55 -5.54 8.26
CA ALA A 237 -14.63 -5.53 9.40
C ALA A 237 -15.07 -4.50 10.46
N PRO A 238 -14.99 -4.81 11.77
CA PRO A 238 -15.45 -3.90 12.84
C PRO A 238 -14.78 -2.51 12.80
N SER A 239 -13.53 -2.45 12.33
CA SER A 239 -12.76 -1.23 12.19
C SER A 239 -13.38 -0.17 11.27
N ILE A 240 -14.35 -0.51 10.43
CA ILE A 240 -14.99 0.46 9.53
C ILE A 240 -15.70 1.56 10.32
N LEU A 241 -16.32 1.22 11.45
CA LEU A 241 -17.12 2.15 12.24
C LEU A 241 -16.24 3.23 12.88
N ALA A 242 -14.99 2.91 13.19
CA ALA A 242 -14.02 3.85 13.73
C ALA A 242 -13.45 4.82 12.66
N GLN A 243 -13.71 4.60 11.37
CA GLN A 243 -13.20 5.43 10.28
C GLN A 243 -14.14 6.59 9.90
N PHE A 244 -15.41 6.50 10.29
CA PHE A 244 -16.43 7.50 9.94
C PHE A 244 -16.93 8.22 11.19
N SER A 245 -17.00 9.54 11.13
CA SER A 245 -17.70 10.36 12.13
C SER A 245 -19.21 10.37 11.85
N ALA A 246 -19.83 9.19 11.78
CA ALA A 246 -21.24 9.01 11.44
C ALA A 246 -21.88 7.89 12.28
N PRO A 247 -23.20 7.90 12.51
CA PRO A 247 -23.91 6.82 13.15
C PRO A 247 -23.74 5.48 12.41
N VAL A 248 -23.81 4.37 13.15
CA VAL A 248 -23.63 3.01 12.62
C VAL A 248 -24.62 2.73 11.48
N GLU A 249 -25.86 3.17 11.65
CA GLU A 249 -26.95 3.02 10.70
C GLU A 249 -26.67 3.76 9.39
N SER A 250 -25.98 4.90 9.46
CA SER A 250 -25.58 5.65 8.26
C SER A 250 -24.49 4.93 7.49
N VAL A 251 -23.51 4.35 8.19
CA VAL A 251 -22.40 3.61 7.57
C VAL A 251 -22.92 2.32 6.91
N TYR A 252 -23.66 1.50 7.64
CA TYR A 252 -24.23 0.26 7.09
C TYR A 252 -25.35 0.54 6.09
N GLY A 253 -26.16 1.57 6.29
CA GLY A 253 -27.16 2.02 5.32
C GLY A 253 -26.53 2.45 3.99
N ALA A 254 -25.38 3.14 4.02
CA ALA A 254 -24.66 3.51 2.81
C ALA A 254 -24.13 2.28 2.05
N ILE A 255 -23.58 1.28 2.75
CA ILE A 255 -23.15 0.01 2.13
C ILE A 255 -24.36 -0.71 1.52
N LYS A 256 -25.49 -0.74 2.24
CA LYS A 256 -26.72 -1.39 1.78
C LYS A 256 -27.25 -0.72 0.51
N ALA A 257 -27.21 0.61 0.47
CA ALA A 257 -27.61 1.41 -0.68
C ALA A 257 -26.74 1.20 -1.94
N MET A 258 -25.55 0.59 -1.82
CA MET A 258 -24.74 0.21 -2.98
C MET A 258 -25.33 -0.99 -3.74
N GLY A 259 -26.19 -1.79 -3.10
CA GLY A 259 -26.87 -2.93 -3.72
C GLY A 259 -26.58 -4.31 -3.12
N PHE A 260 -25.88 -4.39 -1.98
CA PHE A 260 -25.66 -5.67 -1.28
C PHE A 260 -26.97 -6.23 -0.71
N GLU A 261 -27.19 -7.55 -0.82
CA GLU A 261 -28.42 -8.20 -0.33
C GLU A 261 -28.45 -8.33 1.19
N GLU A 262 -27.28 -8.48 1.82
CA GLU A 262 -27.13 -8.46 3.27
C GLU A 262 -25.76 -7.91 3.64
N ILE A 263 -25.68 -7.35 4.85
CA ILE A 263 -24.43 -6.91 5.47
C ILE A 263 -24.27 -7.73 6.74
N VAL A 264 -23.15 -8.44 6.85
CA VAL A 264 -22.83 -9.27 8.01
C VAL A 264 -21.55 -8.74 8.65
N GLU A 265 -21.59 -8.51 9.96
CA GLU A 265 -20.43 -8.01 10.68
C GLU A 265 -19.44 -9.15 10.96
N VAL A 266 -18.17 -8.90 10.66
CA VAL A 266 -17.08 -9.89 10.86
C VAL A 266 -16.85 -10.20 12.35
N ALA A 267 -17.37 -9.36 13.26
CA ALA A 267 -17.38 -9.63 14.70
C ALA A 267 -18.03 -10.98 15.04
N GLN A 268 -19.04 -11.42 14.28
CA GLN A 268 -19.64 -12.75 14.49
C GLN A 268 -18.64 -13.88 14.26
N GLY A 269 -17.81 -13.78 13.22
CA GLY A 269 -16.74 -14.74 12.95
C GLY A 269 -15.59 -14.60 13.95
N ALA A 270 -15.40 -13.43 14.55
CA ALA A 270 -14.40 -13.21 15.59
C ALA A 270 -14.74 -13.97 16.87
N MET A 271 -16.02 -14.08 17.24
CA MET A 271 -16.46 -14.90 18.36
C MET A 271 -16.10 -16.37 18.16
N GLU A 272 -16.37 -16.92 16.98
CA GLU A 272 -16.04 -18.31 16.66
C GLU A 272 -14.52 -18.55 16.57
N THR A 273 -13.77 -17.59 16.02
CA THR A 273 -12.30 -17.62 16.02
C THR A 273 -11.78 -17.70 17.45
N THR A 274 -12.24 -16.80 18.32
CA THR A 274 -11.75 -16.71 19.70
C THR A 274 -12.05 -17.98 20.49
N ARG A 275 -13.25 -18.55 20.32
CA ARG A 275 -13.65 -19.80 20.98
C ARG A 275 -12.73 -20.96 20.59
N ARG A 276 -12.52 -21.16 19.28
CA ARG A 276 -11.68 -22.25 18.76
C ARG A 276 -10.21 -22.06 19.08
N GLU A 277 -9.70 -20.85 18.95
CA GLU A 277 -8.30 -20.53 19.26
C GLU A 277 -8.01 -20.69 20.76
N ALA A 278 -8.99 -20.42 21.64
CA ALA A 278 -8.87 -20.69 23.06
C ALA A 278 -8.91 -22.19 23.41
N GLU A 279 -9.69 -22.99 22.69
CA GLU A 279 -9.71 -24.46 22.81
C GLU A 279 -8.36 -25.04 22.34
N GLU A 280 -7.90 -24.63 21.16
CA GLU A 280 -6.62 -25.05 20.58
C GLU A 280 -5.43 -24.65 21.47
N LEU A 281 -5.46 -23.47 22.09
CA LEU A 281 -4.42 -23.05 23.02
C LEU A 281 -4.30 -24.02 24.20
N LYS A 282 -5.42 -24.47 24.77
CA LYS A 282 -5.41 -25.41 25.90
C LYS A 282 -4.81 -26.75 25.49
N GLU A 283 -5.25 -27.29 24.36
CA GLU A 283 -4.72 -28.54 23.80
C GLU A 283 -3.20 -28.45 23.58
N LYS A 284 -2.71 -27.36 22.97
CA LYS A 284 -1.28 -27.17 22.71
C LYS A 284 -0.45 -27.07 23.99
N LEU A 285 -0.97 -26.41 25.02
CA LEU A 285 -0.29 -26.31 26.32
C LEU A 285 -0.25 -27.68 27.04
N GLU A 286 -1.32 -28.48 26.95
CA GLU A 286 -1.38 -29.85 27.47
C GLU A 286 -0.41 -30.80 26.75
N GLU A 287 -0.21 -30.62 25.44
CA GLU A 287 0.81 -31.29 24.62
C GLU A 287 2.26 -30.87 24.96
N GLY A 288 2.44 -29.91 25.88
CA GLY A 288 3.75 -29.41 26.30
C GLY A 288 4.35 -28.33 25.39
N GLN A 289 3.57 -27.74 24.48
CA GLN A 289 4.03 -26.60 23.68
C GLN A 289 4.20 -25.37 24.57
N PRO A 290 5.32 -24.61 24.48
CA PRO A 290 5.59 -23.50 25.40
C PRO A 290 4.67 -22.29 25.21
N PHE A 291 4.17 -22.06 23.99
CA PHE A 291 3.28 -20.94 23.67
C PHE A 291 2.55 -21.21 22.35
N MET A 292 1.54 -20.39 22.05
CA MET A 292 0.87 -20.34 20.75
C MET A 292 0.70 -18.90 20.32
N THR A 293 0.78 -18.64 19.02
CA THR A 293 0.59 -17.33 18.40
C THR A 293 -0.67 -17.31 17.55
N THR A 294 -1.24 -16.12 17.36
CA THR A 294 -2.51 -15.98 16.64
C THR A 294 -2.40 -16.18 15.14
N SER A 295 -3.49 -16.57 14.49
CA SER A 295 -3.53 -16.84 13.03
C SER A 295 -4.30 -15.79 12.21
N CYS A 296 -4.98 -14.86 12.88
CA CYS A 296 -5.98 -14.02 12.25
C CYS A 296 -5.42 -12.93 11.32
N CYS A 297 -4.14 -12.58 11.42
CA CYS A 297 -3.47 -11.56 10.61
C CYS A 297 -2.70 -12.18 9.44
N PRO A 298 -3.13 -12.01 8.17
CA PRO A 298 -2.47 -12.64 7.03
C PRO A 298 -1.02 -12.16 6.85
N SER A 299 -0.74 -10.87 7.13
CA SER A 299 0.62 -10.34 7.07
C SER A 299 1.57 -11.00 8.06
N TYR A 300 1.06 -11.37 9.25
CA TYR A 300 1.83 -12.10 10.26
C TYR A 300 2.07 -13.55 9.84
N VAL A 301 1.04 -14.22 9.32
CA VAL A 301 1.18 -15.59 8.78
C VAL A 301 2.21 -15.59 7.65
N GLN A 302 2.11 -14.67 6.69
CA GLN A 302 3.08 -14.51 5.59
C GLN A 302 4.50 -14.20 6.10
N LEU A 303 4.63 -13.39 7.16
CA LEU A 303 5.93 -13.12 7.79
C LEU A 303 6.56 -14.40 8.34
N ALA A 304 5.78 -15.19 9.08
CA ALA A 304 6.26 -16.45 9.63
C ALA A 304 6.58 -17.47 8.52
N GLU A 305 5.75 -17.56 7.48
CA GLU A 305 6.01 -18.50 6.38
C GLU A 305 7.25 -18.17 5.55
N LYS A 306 7.48 -16.89 5.26
CA LYS A 306 8.55 -16.45 4.37
C LYS A 306 9.86 -16.11 5.07
N HIS A 307 9.79 -15.55 6.28
CA HIS A 307 10.94 -14.92 6.94
C HIS A 307 11.29 -15.52 8.29
N ILE A 308 10.34 -16.18 8.97
CA ILE A 308 10.57 -16.80 10.30
C ILE A 308 9.92 -18.20 10.37
N PRO A 309 10.35 -19.18 9.55
CA PRO A 309 9.66 -20.47 9.44
C PRO A 309 9.58 -21.26 10.74
N ASP A 310 10.54 -21.07 11.65
CA ASP A 310 10.54 -21.70 12.98
C ASP A 310 9.32 -21.33 13.82
N LEU A 311 8.70 -20.17 13.53
CA LEU A 311 7.49 -19.71 14.21
C LEU A 311 6.23 -20.38 13.67
N LYS A 312 6.27 -20.94 12.45
CA LYS A 312 5.09 -21.50 11.75
C LYS A 312 4.36 -22.56 12.57
N LYS A 313 5.10 -23.40 13.28
CA LYS A 313 4.53 -24.48 14.12
C LYS A 313 3.76 -23.97 15.35
N TYR A 314 4.00 -22.73 15.76
CA TYR A 314 3.32 -22.10 16.90
C TYR A 314 2.08 -21.30 16.49
N ILE A 315 1.81 -21.14 15.19
CA ILE A 315 0.64 -20.43 14.70
C ILE A 315 -0.58 -21.32 14.87
N SER A 316 -1.63 -20.75 15.46
CA SER A 316 -2.95 -21.37 15.53
C SER A 316 -3.43 -21.85 14.15
N SER A 317 -4.00 -23.04 14.09
CA SER A 317 -4.65 -23.58 12.89
C SER A 317 -6.07 -23.05 12.69
N THR A 318 -6.60 -22.33 13.69
CA THR A 318 -7.92 -21.72 13.67
C THR A 318 -8.06 -20.71 12.52
N GLY A 319 -9.19 -20.72 11.81
CA GLY A 319 -9.46 -19.79 10.71
C GLY A 319 -9.62 -18.35 11.20
N SER A 320 -9.32 -17.37 10.33
CA SER A 320 -9.50 -15.96 10.72
C SER A 320 -10.99 -15.57 10.86
N PRO A 321 -11.32 -14.44 11.51
CA PRO A 321 -12.70 -13.96 11.61
C PRO A 321 -13.41 -13.83 10.26
N MET A 322 -12.68 -13.35 9.23
CA MET A 322 -13.18 -13.26 7.85
C MET A 322 -13.58 -14.64 7.30
N TYR A 323 -12.82 -15.69 7.60
CA TYR A 323 -13.08 -17.05 7.14
C TYR A 323 -14.37 -17.60 7.77
N TYR A 324 -14.52 -17.49 9.09
CA TYR A 324 -15.72 -17.99 9.76
C TYR A 324 -16.97 -17.18 9.40
N THR A 325 -16.87 -15.86 9.27
CA THR A 325 -18.01 -15.05 8.78
C THR A 325 -18.39 -15.44 7.35
N ALA A 326 -17.41 -15.66 6.46
CA ALA A 326 -17.70 -16.14 5.11
C ALA A 326 -18.39 -17.52 5.13
N ARG A 327 -17.98 -18.43 6.02
CA ARG A 327 -18.61 -19.75 6.18
C ARG A 327 -20.06 -19.62 6.64
N LEU A 328 -20.33 -18.81 7.66
CA LEU A 328 -21.69 -18.54 8.16
C LEU A 328 -22.59 -17.96 7.05
N VAL A 329 -22.06 -17.02 6.27
CA VAL A 329 -22.77 -16.48 5.11
C VAL A 329 -23.05 -17.55 4.07
N LYS A 330 -22.11 -18.47 3.81
CA LYS A 330 -22.29 -19.56 2.84
C LYS A 330 -23.27 -20.63 3.29
N GLU A 331 -23.43 -20.85 4.59
CA GLU A 331 -24.47 -21.73 5.13
C GLU A 331 -25.88 -21.16 4.87
N LYS A 332 -26.05 -19.83 5.01
CA LYS A 332 -27.33 -19.15 4.79
C LYS A 332 -27.60 -18.80 3.32
N HIS A 333 -26.56 -18.47 2.56
CA HIS A 333 -26.62 -18.07 1.14
C HIS A 333 -25.54 -18.82 0.32
N PRO A 334 -25.76 -20.11 -0.02
CA PRO A 334 -24.76 -20.93 -0.71
C PRO A 334 -24.32 -20.36 -2.08
N ASP A 335 -25.27 -19.74 -2.79
CA ASP A 335 -25.14 -19.17 -4.13
C ASP A 335 -24.52 -17.76 -4.14
N ALA A 336 -24.53 -17.04 -3.02
CA ALA A 336 -24.09 -15.65 -2.99
C ALA A 336 -22.57 -15.49 -3.08
N LYS A 337 -22.09 -14.43 -3.74
CA LYS A 337 -20.68 -14.03 -3.63
C LYS A 337 -20.47 -13.24 -2.34
N VAL A 338 -19.36 -13.51 -1.66
CA VAL A 338 -19.01 -12.84 -0.40
C VAL A 338 -17.97 -11.78 -0.69
N VAL A 339 -18.23 -10.54 -0.28
CA VAL A 339 -17.32 -9.40 -0.47
C VAL A 339 -16.84 -8.92 0.89
N PHE A 340 -15.54 -9.03 1.14
CA PHE A 340 -14.94 -8.50 2.36
C PHE A 340 -14.64 -7.00 2.22
N ILE A 341 -15.11 -6.21 3.18
CA ILE A 341 -14.84 -4.77 3.28
C ILE A 341 -14.06 -4.54 4.58
N GLY A 342 -12.78 -4.19 4.46
CA GLY A 342 -11.92 -3.97 5.62
C GLY A 342 -10.66 -3.18 5.31
N PRO A 343 -9.87 -2.85 6.34
CA PRO A 343 -8.75 -1.89 6.24
C PRO A 343 -7.43 -2.53 5.78
N CYS A 344 -7.40 -3.83 5.50
CA CYS A 344 -6.17 -4.59 5.34
C CYS A 344 -6.07 -5.18 3.92
N VAL A 345 -5.04 -4.78 3.18
CA VAL A 345 -4.74 -5.29 1.83
C VAL A 345 -4.39 -6.78 1.86
N ALA A 346 -3.62 -7.22 2.87
CA ALA A 346 -3.21 -8.62 3.01
C ALA A 346 -4.37 -9.61 3.17
N LYS A 347 -5.59 -9.16 3.50
CA LYS A 347 -6.79 -10.03 3.55
C LYS A 347 -7.24 -10.55 2.20
N ARG A 348 -6.64 -10.06 1.11
CA ARG A 348 -6.88 -10.54 -0.26
C ARG A 348 -5.92 -11.67 -0.68
N LYS A 349 -4.94 -12.03 0.17
CA LYS A 349 -4.00 -13.12 -0.09
C LYS A 349 -4.40 -14.42 0.60
#